data_AF-X0Y645-F1
#
_entry.id   AF-X0Y645-F1
#
_cell.length_a   1.000
_cell.length_b   1.000
_cell.length_c   1.000
_cell.angle_alpha   90.00
_cell.angle_beta   90.00
_cell.angle_gamma   90.00
#
_symmetry.space_group_name_H-M   'P 1'
#
loop_
_entity.id
_entity.type
_entity.pdbx_description
1 polymer ?
#
loop_
_entity_poly.entity_id
_entity_poly.type
_entity_poly.pdbx_seq_one_letter_code
_entity_poly.pdbx_strand_id
1 'polypeptide(L)'
;TAKKSKFKKRPIFWHFPAYLESYNEKQWPWRTTPAGAVRLGDWKLIEFFEPAGGGSGTIPALPGKLELYNIKDDISEKNDLAGTMPDKVEELHRMLVQWRKSVGAPIPTEKNPQYDPKARAVGWKKARARKKKKG
;
A
#
# COMPACT_ATOMS: atom_id res chain seq x y z
N THR A 1 -13.50 38.39 -0.42
CA THR A 1 -13.50 37.06 0.24
C THR A 1 -13.87 35.99 -0.77
N ALA A 2 -12.94 35.12 -1.16
CA ALA A 2 -13.25 34.05 -2.11
C ALA A 2 -14.11 32.96 -1.45
N LYS A 3 -15.29 32.67 -2.02
CA LYS A 3 -16.12 31.53 -1.62
C LYS A 3 -15.34 30.23 -1.86
N LYS A 4 -14.95 29.54 -0.78
CA LYS A 4 -14.46 28.16 -0.86
C LYS A 4 -15.59 27.28 -1.42
N SER A 5 -15.48 26.83 -2.66
CA SER A 5 -16.44 25.86 -3.21
C SER A 5 -16.26 24.53 -2.49
N LYS A 6 -17.32 24.03 -1.82
CA LYS A 6 -17.31 22.68 -1.26
C LYS A 6 -17.41 21.68 -2.41
N PHE A 7 -16.33 20.95 -2.67
CA PHE A 7 -16.37 19.80 -3.58
C PHE A 7 -17.36 18.76 -3.06
N LYS A 8 -18.15 18.16 -3.96
CA LYS A 8 -19.00 17.01 -3.61
C LYS A 8 -18.11 15.88 -3.06
N LYS A 9 -18.58 15.20 -2.00
CA LYS A 9 -17.94 13.99 -1.51
C LYS A 9 -17.97 12.95 -2.64
N ARG A 10 -16.80 12.56 -3.11
CA ARG A 10 -16.60 11.53 -4.13
C ARG A 10 -15.45 10.63 -3.69
N PRO A 11 -15.43 9.36 -4.09
CA PRO A 11 -14.28 8.51 -3.85
C PRO A 11 -13.07 9.05 -4.64
N ILE A 12 -11.90 8.95 -4.02
CA ILE A 12 -10.61 9.20 -4.65
C ILE A 12 -9.87 7.88 -4.64
N PHE A 13 -9.28 7.52 -5.77
CA PHE A 13 -8.63 6.24 -5.96
C PHE A 13 -7.16 6.43 -6.32
N TRP A 14 -6.33 5.50 -5.87
CA TRP A 14 -4.92 5.38 -6.20
C TRP A 14 -4.62 3.95 -6.62
N HIS A 15 -3.78 3.80 -7.64
CA HIS A 15 -3.26 2.52 -8.08
C HIS A 15 -1.74 2.62 -8.18
N PHE A 16 -1.04 1.75 -7.47
CA PHE A 16 0.41 1.70 -7.41
C PHE A 16 0.89 0.29 -7.77
N PRO A 17 1.10 -0.03 -9.06
CA PRO A 17 1.46 -1.37 -9.51
C PRO A 17 2.98 -1.63 -9.45
N ALA A 18 3.68 -1.09 -8.46
CA ALA A 18 5.14 -1.12 -8.39
C ALA A 18 5.64 -1.48 -6.98
N TYR A 19 6.89 -1.96 -6.91
CA TYR A 19 7.62 -2.08 -5.65
C TYR A 19 8.46 -0.82 -5.45
N LEU A 20 8.34 -0.20 -4.28
CA LEU A 20 9.14 0.97 -3.96
C LEU A 20 10.40 0.56 -3.21
N GLU A 21 11.56 0.94 -3.74
CA GLU A 21 12.86 0.60 -3.15
C GLU A 21 13.02 1.14 -1.72
N SER A 22 13.76 0.37 -0.91
CA SER A 22 14.12 0.73 0.46
C SER A 22 15.19 1.81 0.49
N TYR A 23 15.06 2.79 1.40
CA TYR A 23 16.15 3.74 1.64
C TYR A 23 17.23 3.16 2.56
N ASN A 24 16.83 2.25 3.46
CA ASN A 24 17.71 1.65 4.46
C ASN A 24 17.25 0.23 4.82
N GLU A 25 18.04 -0.43 5.67
CA GLU A 25 17.82 -1.81 6.13
C GLU A 25 16.54 -2.00 6.96
N LYS A 26 16.01 -0.94 7.59
CA LYS A 26 14.76 -1.02 8.36
C LYS A 26 13.52 -1.15 7.47
N GLN A 27 13.64 -0.75 6.20
CA GLN A 27 12.58 -0.81 5.19
C GLN A 27 12.79 -2.00 4.24
N TRP A 28 13.50 -3.03 4.69
CA TRP A 28 13.83 -4.18 3.89
C TRP A 28 12.62 -5.10 3.66
N PRO A 29 12.43 -5.67 2.46
CA PRO A 29 13.12 -5.38 1.20
C PRO A 29 12.52 -4.18 0.45
N TRP A 30 11.29 -3.75 0.77
CA TRP A 30 10.57 -2.71 0.05
C TRP A 30 9.94 -1.73 1.02
N ARG A 31 9.90 -0.45 0.66
CA ARG A 31 9.12 0.56 1.42
C ARG A 31 7.63 0.30 1.32
N THR A 32 7.18 -0.13 0.15
CA THR A 32 5.82 -0.57 -0.09
C THR A 32 5.82 -1.55 -1.26
N THR A 33 4.85 -2.46 -1.25
CA THR A 33 4.57 -3.40 -2.34
C THR A 33 3.47 -2.84 -3.24
N PRO A 34 3.19 -3.47 -4.39
CA PRO A 34 2.04 -3.09 -5.21
C PRO A 34 0.76 -3.02 -4.39
N ALA A 35 0.02 -1.92 -4.55
CA ALA A 35 -1.17 -1.63 -3.77
C ALA A 35 -2.19 -0.76 -4.52
N GLY A 36 -3.44 -0.85 -4.10
CA GLY A 36 -4.50 0.10 -4.45
C GLY A 36 -5.03 0.80 -3.19
N ALA A 37 -5.57 1.99 -3.33
CA ALA A 37 -6.24 2.67 -2.22
C ALA A 37 -7.48 3.42 -2.68
N VAL A 38 -8.47 3.51 -1.80
CA VAL A 38 -9.65 4.36 -1.98
C VAL A 38 -9.88 5.20 -0.73
N ARG A 39 -10.25 6.47 -0.92
CA ARG A 39 -10.72 7.33 0.16
C ARG A 39 -12.10 7.87 -0.15
N LEU A 40 -13.04 7.71 0.78
CA LEU A 40 -14.38 8.28 0.72
C LEU A 40 -14.68 9.02 2.02
N GLY A 41 -14.64 10.36 1.95
CA GLY A 41 -14.78 11.20 3.13
C GLY A 41 -13.65 10.96 4.14
N ASP A 42 -14.02 10.51 5.32
CA ASP A 42 -13.11 10.29 6.44
C ASP A 42 -12.43 8.92 6.38
N TRP A 43 -12.96 7.99 5.58
CA TRP A 43 -12.47 6.62 5.50
C TRP A 43 -11.50 6.43 4.34
N LYS A 44 -10.41 5.71 4.62
CA LYS A 44 -9.45 5.25 3.62
C LYS A 44 -9.22 3.75 3.76
N LEU A 45 -9.30 3.03 2.65
CA LEU A 45 -8.92 1.63 2.55
C LEU A 45 -7.65 1.53 1.69
N ILE A 46 -6.73 0.66 2.10
CA ILE A 46 -5.56 0.24 1.33
C ILE A 46 -5.62 -1.27 1.10
N GLU A 47 -5.40 -1.70 -0.13
CA GLU A 47 -5.28 -3.10 -0.52
C GLU A 47 -3.87 -3.35 -1.05
N PHE A 48 -3.10 -4.18 -0.34
CA PHE A 48 -1.82 -4.66 -0.82
C PHE A 48 -2.03 -5.94 -1.61
N PHE A 49 -1.54 -5.97 -2.85
CA PHE A 49 -1.67 -7.12 -3.75
C PHE A 49 -0.74 -8.28 -3.36
N GLU A 50 0.28 -7.99 -2.54
CA GLU A 50 1.18 -8.97 -1.97
C GLU A 50 0.65 -9.50 -0.63
N PRO A 51 0.61 -10.83 -0.41
CA PRO A 51 0.14 -11.41 0.84
C PRO A 51 1.04 -11.10 2.06
N ALA A 52 2.26 -10.61 1.85
CA ALA A 52 3.24 -10.28 2.90
C ALA A 52 3.81 -8.85 2.80
N GLY A 53 3.08 -7.92 2.15
CA GLY A 53 3.50 -6.51 2.03
C GLY A 53 3.62 -5.81 3.39
N GLY A 54 4.63 -4.94 3.53
CA GLY A 54 5.09 -4.34 4.79
C GLY A 54 4.15 -3.35 5.48
N GLY A 55 2.98 -3.79 5.89
CA GLY A 55 2.11 -3.09 6.85
C GLY A 55 1.58 -4.05 7.93
N SER A 56 0.83 -3.51 8.89
CA SER A 56 0.35 -4.22 10.08
C SER A 56 -1.01 -4.86 9.82
N GLY A 57 -1.12 -6.21 9.81
CA GLY A 57 -2.42 -6.93 9.89
C GLY A 57 -2.84 -7.74 8.66
N THR A 58 -2.93 -9.06 8.73
CA THR A 58 -3.53 -9.90 7.68
C THR A 58 -5.02 -10.15 7.95
N ILE A 59 -5.88 -10.04 6.93
CA ILE A 59 -7.27 -10.51 7.02
C ILE A 59 -7.34 -11.91 6.39
N PRO A 60 -7.77 -12.96 7.11
CA PRO A 60 -7.74 -14.34 6.63
C PRO A 60 -8.59 -14.64 5.38
N ALA A 61 -9.58 -13.80 5.07
CA ALA A 61 -10.61 -14.07 4.07
C ALA A 61 -10.33 -13.51 2.66
N LEU A 62 -9.21 -12.80 2.43
CA LEU A 62 -8.95 -12.10 1.16
C LEU A 62 -7.53 -12.36 0.63
N PRO A 63 -7.35 -12.49 -0.71
CA PRO A 63 -6.04 -12.56 -1.31
C PRO A 63 -5.39 -11.17 -1.25
N GLY A 64 -4.39 -11.04 -0.38
CA GLY A 64 -3.76 -9.75 -0.11
C GLY A 64 -4.20 -9.17 1.24
N LYS A 65 -3.58 -8.05 1.61
CA LYS A 65 -3.79 -7.43 2.91
C LYS A 65 -4.65 -6.17 2.76
N LEU A 66 -5.72 -6.08 3.53
CA LEU A 66 -6.54 -4.88 3.61
C LEU A 66 -6.26 -4.15 4.92
N GLU A 67 -6.07 -2.83 4.83
CA GLU A 67 -6.01 -1.93 5.99
C GLU A 67 -7.08 -0.85 5.84
N LEU A 68 -7.76 -0.51 6.94
CA LEU A 68 -8.80 0.51 6.98
C LEU A 68 -8.46 1.56 8.04
N TYR A 69 -8.54 2.83 7.66
CA TYR A 69 -8.25 3.95 8.54
C TYR A 69 -9.37 4.98 8.50
N ASN A 70 -9.63 5.59 9.64
CA ASN A 70 -10.37 6.85 9.73
C ASN A 70 -9.36 8.01 9.74
N ILE A 71 -9.17 8.65 8.59
CA ILE A 71 -8.17 9.72 8.38
C ILE A 71 -8.52 11.01 9.12
N LYS A 72 -9.79 11.19 9.52
CA LYS A 72 -10.18 12.35 10.32
C LYS A 72 -9.60 12.26 11.74
N ASP A 73 -9.60 11.05 12.31
CA ASP A 73 -9.18 10.81 13.69
C ASP A 73 -7.74 10.26 13.76
N ASP A 74 -7.26 9.64 12.68
CA ASP A 74 -5.91 9.08 12.55
C ASP A 74 -5.30 9.42 11.18
N ILE A 75 -4.81 10.66 11.07
CA ILE A 75 -4.11 11.15 9.87
C ILE A 75 -2.79 10.39 9.60
N SER A 76 -2.25 9.70 10.61
CA SER A 76 -0.98 8.99 10.53
C SER A 76 -1.10 7.51 10.17
N GLU A 77 -2.31 6.99 10.01
CA GLU A 77 -2.59 5.61 9.56
C GLU A 77 -1.95 4.57 10.49
N LYS A 78 -2.05 4.81 11.80
CA LYS A 78 -1.46 3.94 12.85
C LYS A 78 -2.41 2.86 13.34
N ASN A 79 -3.71 3.13 13.31
CA ASN A 79 -4.74 2.27 13.88
C ASN A 79 -5.54 1.60 12.77
N ASP A 80 -5.14 0.39 12.40
CA ASP A 80 -5.89 -0.41 11.44
C ASP A 80 -7.21 -0.90 12.05
N LEU A 81 -8.33 -0.55 11.39
CA LEU A 81 -9.70 -0.88 11.78
C LEU A 81 -10.31 -1.98 10.91
N ALA A 82 -9.54 -2.58 10.01
CA ALA A 82 -10.11 -3.50 9.03
C ALA A 82 -10.70 -4.77 9.69
N GLY A 83 -10.09 -5.24 10.78
CA GLY A 83 -10.62 -6.37 11.57
C GLY A 83 -11.85 -6.04 12.42
N THR A 84 -12.12 -4.77 12.72
CA THR A 84 -13.23 -4.34 13.58
C THR A 84 -14.40 -3.73 12.81
N MET A 85 -14.21 -3.36 11.53
CA MET A 85 -15.24 -2.75 10.68
C MET A 85 -15.37 -3.44 9.31
N PRO A 86 -15.72 -4.74 9.27
CA PRO A 86 -15.76 -5.52 8.02
C PRO A 86 -16.73 -4.95 6.98
N ASP A 87 -17.88 -4.42 7.38
CA ASP A 87 -18.86 -3.83 6.45
C ASP A 87 -18.29 -2.62 5.72
N LYS A 88 -17.49 -1.80 6.41
CA LYS A 88 -16.83 -0.62 5.83
C LYS A 88 -15.70 -1.03 4.88
N VAL A 89 -14.96 -2.07 5.26
CA VAL A 89 -13.95 -2.69 4.39
C VAL A 89 -14.60 -3.16 3.09
N GLU A 90 -15.70 -3.90 3.19
CA GLU A 90 -16.39 -4.47 2.04
C GLU A 90 -16.96 -3.37 1.11
N GLU A 91 -17.56 -2.33 1.67
CA GLU A 91 -18.04 -1.16 0.92
C GLU A 91 -16.92 -0.53 0.08
N LEU A 92 -15.82 -0.16 0.72
CA LEU A 92 -14.72 0.54 0.06
C LEU A 92 -13.97 -0.39 -0.90
N HIS A 93 -13.79 -1.67 -0.54
CA HIS A 93 -13.10 -2.63 -1.38
C HIS A 93 -13.86 -2.88 -2.68
N ARG A 94 -15.19 -3.04 -2.61
CA ARG A 94 -16.04 -3.15 -3.81
C ARG A 94 -15.88 -1.93 -4.73
N MET A 95 -15.91 -0.71 -4.18
CA MET A 95 -15.68 0.50 -4.95
C MET A 95 -14.30 0.50 -5.63
N LEU A 96 -13.26 0.12 -4.90
CA LEU A 96 -11.89 0.07 -5.41
C LEU A 96 -11.74 -0.96 -6.53
N VAL A 97 -12.29 -2.16 -6.36
CA VAL A 97 -12.29 -3.23 -7.37
C VAL A 97 -13.05 -2.79 -8.63
N GLN A 98 -14.24 -2.20 -8.47
CA GLN A 98 -15.04 -1.71 -9.60
C GLN A 98 -14.31 -0.60 -10.37
N TRP A 99 -13.70 0.34 -9.66
CA TRP A 99 -12.90 1.39 -10.27
C TRP A 99 -11.69 0.84 -11.02
N ARG A 100 -10.94 -0.10 -10.43
CA ARG A 100 -9.79 -0.72 -11.12
C ARG A 100 -10.21 -1.40 -12.43
N LYS A 101 -11.34 -2.11 -12.41
CA LYS A 101 -11.91 -2.76 -13.61
C LYS A 101 -12.28 -1.72 -14.66
N SER A 102 -12.92 -0.61 -14.27
CA SER A 102 -13.40 0.40 -15.23
C SER A 102 -12.29 1.15 -15.94
N VAL A 103 -11.13 1.32 -15.30
CA VAL A 103 -9.96 1.99 -15.89
C VAL A 103 -8.93 1.03 -16.49
N GLY A 104 -9.17 -0.29 -16.42
CA GLY A 104 -8.21 -1.30 -16.88
C GLY A 104 -6.89 -1.30 -16.10
N ALA A 105 -6.94 -1.02 -14.79
CA ALA A 105 -5.74 -0.94 -13.96
C ALA A 105 -5.06 -2.33 -13.82
N PRO A 106 -3.81 -2.50 -14.29
CA PRO A 106 -3.14 -3.80 -14.25
C PRO A 106 -2.71 -4.17 -12.84
N ILE A 107 -2.90 -5.43 -12.44
CA ILE A 107 -2.41 -5.97 -11.17
C ILE A 107 -1.36 -7.03 -11.50
N PRO A 108 -0.15 -6.97 -10.93
CA PRO A 108 0.80 -8.07 -11.04
C PRO A 108 0.23 -9.34 -10.39
N THR A 109 -0.01 -10.38 -11.18
CA THR A 109 -0.55 -11.67 -10.69
C THR A 109 0.49 -12.79 -10.64
N GLU A 110 1.60 -12.62 -11.37
CA GLU A 110 2.66 -13.63 -11.46
C GLU A 110 3.82 -13.28 -10.53
N LYS A 111 4.28 -14.28 -9.76
CA LYS A 111 5.51 -14.13 -8.98
C LYS A 111 6.70 -14.15 -9.93
N ASN A 112 7.66 -13.25 -9.71
CA ASN A 112 8.91 -13.28 -10.44
C ASN A 112 9.75 -14.51 -10.02
N PRO A 113 9.97 -15.51 -10.89
CA PRO A 113 10.74 -16.72 -10.54
C PRO A 113 12.23 -16.45 -10.33
N GLN A 114 12.74 -15.31 -10.82
CA GLN A 114 14.13 -14.89 -10.66
C GLN A 114 14.36 -14.07 -9.38
N TYR A 115 13.30 -13.83 -8.59
CA TYR A 115 13.42 -13.05 -7.37
C TYR A 115 14.19 -13.84 -6.29
N ASP A 116 15.44 -13.46 -6.05
CA ASP A 116 16.22 -13.89 -4.90
C ASP A 116 16.27 -12.77 -3.84
N PRO A 117 15.58 -12.91 -2.70
CA PRO A 117 15.65 -11.94 -1.62
C PRO A 117 17.06 -11.81 -1.03
N LYS A 118 17.96 -12.77 -1.21
CA LYS A 118 19.34 -12.69 -0.69
C LYS A 118 20.28 -11.92 -1.61
N ALA A 119 20.05 -11.91 -2.93
CA ALA A 119 20.90 -11.23 -3.91
C ALA A 119 21.11 -9.74 -3.60
N ARG A 120 20.06 -9.03 -3.21
CA ARG A 120 20.12 -7.58 -2.92
C ARG A 120 20.81 -7.25 -1.58
N ALA A 121 20.81 -8.18 -0.62
CA ALA A 121 21.52 -8.01 0.65
C ALA A 121 23.05 -7.99 0.45
N VAL A 122 23.55 -8.64 -0.61
CA VAL A 122 24.97 -8.67 -0.97
C VAL A 122 25.41 -7.34 -1.61
N GLY A 123 24.59 -6.77 -2.51
CA GLY A 123 24.88 -5.50 -3.18
C GLY A 123 25.03 -4.32 -2.21
N TRP A 124 24.13 -4.23 -1.23
CA TRP A 124 24.16 -3.19 -0.19
C TRP A 124 25.42 -3.26 0.69
N LYS A 125 25.80 -4.46 1.16
CA LYS A 125 27.01 -4.66 1.97
C LYS A 125 28.26 -4.19 1.22
N LYS A 126 28.35 -4.52 -0.08
CA LYS A 126 29.46 -4.10 -0.95
C LYS A 126 29.49 -2.58 -1.17
N ALA A 127 28.35 -1.93 -1.38
CA ALA A 127 28.27 -0.47 -1.55
C ALA A 127 28.71 0.30 -0.29
N ARG A 128 28.31 -0.17 0.90
CA ARG A 128 28.69 0.43 2.20
C ARG A 128 30.19 0.25 2.50
N ALA A 129 30.75 -0.92 2.19
CA ALA A 129 32.18 -1.19 2.33
C ALA A 129 33.05 -0.28 1.44
N ARG A 130 32.59 0.05 0.22
CA ARG A 130 33.27 0.99 -0.68
C ARG A 130 33.26 2.43 -0.18
N LYS A 131 32.16 2.89 0.46
CA LYS A 131 32.10 4.23 1.08
C LYS A 131 33.05 4.38 2.26
N LYS A 132 33.24 3.32 3.08
CA LYS A 132 34.13 3.33 4.25
C LYS A 132 35.63 3.33 3.90
N LYS A 133 36.01 2.94 2.67
CA LYS A 133 37.41 2.99 2.18
C LYS A 133 37.81 4.32 1.52
N LYS A 134 36.87 5.24 1.34
CA LYS A 134 37.08 6.53 0.66
C LYS A 134 37.05 7.75 1.60
N GLY A 135 36.97 7.53 2.91
CA GLY A 135 37.13 8.54 3.96
C GLY A 135 38.13 8.04 4.97
#